data_AF-A0A944UM81-F1
#
_entry.id   AF-A0A944UM81-F1
#
_cell.length_a   1.000
_cell.length_b   1.000
_cell.length_c   1.000
_cell.angle_alpha   90.00
_cell.angle_beta   90.00
_cell.angle_gamma   90.00
#
_symmetry.space_group_name_H-M   'P 1'
#
loop_
_entity.id
_entity.type
_entity.pdbx_description
1 polymer ?
#
loop_
_entity_poly.entity_id
_entity_poly.type
_entity_poly.pdbx_seq_one_letter_code
_entity_poly.pdbx_strand_id
1 'polypeptide(L)'
;MQNSVPKRRLQRPAKDQNRLIKTFNQVLARHLLTMAIIAGICIFISIESFANSIYLKPLTSSPVFYFFILTAISLFFIFFYSKRGHKIEWIHVAWLTYLLFISVVEEFAFRMMLPILLSGTFGMMSAVLFSNFLFAFIHYVTLRWKLINCVVAFIGGLGFSRLLVSTEDIAILILVHYFFTFLNTPLPPERR
;
A
#
# COMPACT_ATOMS: atom_id res chain seq x y z
N MET A 1 5.80 37.03 9.22
CA MET A 1 6.50 35.83 8.67
C MET A 1 5.48 34.72 8.50
N GLN A 2 5.13 34.37 7.26
CA GLN A 2 4.33 33.15 7.01
C GLN A 2 5.23 31.95 7.31
N ASN A 3 4.92 31.21 8.37
CA ASN A 3 5.54 29.91 8.64
C ASN A 3 5.24 28.99 7.45
N SER A 4 6.19 28.89 6.52
CA SER A 4 6.08 27.99 5.38
C SER A 4 5.93 26.57 5.92
N VAL A 5 4.76 25.96 5.66
CA VAL A 5 4.50 24.57 6.05
C VAL A 5 5.52 23.70 5.32
N PRO A 6 6.28 22.84 6.02
CA PRO A 6 7.23 21.95 5.37
C PRO A 6 6.53 21.17 4.25
N LYS A 7 7.06 21.26 3.02
CA LYS A 7 6.53 20.54 1.85
C LYS A 7 6.68 19.03 2.10
N ARG A 8 5.66 18.38 2.65
CA ARG A 8 5.59 16.91 2.67
C ARG A 8 5.53 16.43 1.22
N ARG A 9 6.45 15.53 0.84
CA ARG A 9 6.64 15.07 -0.56
C ARG A 9 5.33 14.66 -1.22
N LEU A 10 4.52 13.87 -0.50
CA LEU A 10 3.28 13.32 -1.03
C LEU A 10 2.01 14.13 -0.75
N GLN A 11 1.90 14.78 0.41
CA GLN A 11 0.67 15.48 0.81
C GLN A 11 0.52 16.83 0.10
N ARG A 12 -0.72 17.19 -0.25
CA ARG A 12 -1.02 18.54 -0.75
C ARG A 12 -0.94 19.58 0.37
N PRO A 13 -0.60 20.84 0.06
CA PRO A 13 -0.64 21.92 1.03
C PRO A 13 -2.01 22.01 1.72
N ALA A 14 -2.03 22.47 2.97
CA ALA A 14 -3.26 22.75 3.70
C ALA A 14 -3.33 24.24 4.00
N LYS A 15 -4.52 24.85 3.80
CA LYS A 15 -4.80 26.21 4.27
C LYS A 15 -4.79 26.30 5.80
N ASP A 16 -5.11 25.20 6.47
CA ASP A 16 -5.10 25.06 7.93
C ASP A 16 -4.22 23.87 8.34
N GLN A 17 -3.33 24.11 9.29
CA GLN A 17 -2.43 23.13 9.91
C GLN A 17 -3.18 21.94 10.54
N ASN A 18 -4.43 22.13 10.98
CA ASN A 18 -5.26 21.07 11.58
C ASN A 18 -5.74 20.02 10.58
N ARG A 19 -5.68 20.32 9.27
CA ARG A 19 -6.07 19.36 8.21
C ARG A 19 -4.92 18.49 7.74
N LEU A 20 -3.68 18.76 8.16
CA LEU A 20 -2.51 17.95 7.78
C LEU A 20 -2.50 16.63 8.55
N ILE A 21 -2.06 15.57 7.88
CA ILE A 21 -1.79 14.29 8.56
C ILE A 21 -0.37 14.41 9.06
N LYS A 22 -0.22 14.62 10.37
CA LYS A 22 1.05 14.90 11.02
C LYS A 22 1.63 13.69 11.71
N THR A 23 0.78 12.82 12.24
CA THR A 23 1.16 11.73 13.14
C THR A 23 0.92 10.36 12.51
N PHE A 24 1.58 9.36 13.07
CA PHE A 24 1.38 7.97 12.68
C PHE A 24 -0.05 7.48 12.98
N ASN A 25 -0.61 7.81 14.15
CA ASN A 25 -1.99 7.42 14.51
C ASN A 25 -3.04 7.95 13.53
N GLN A 26 -2.84 9.15 12.98
CA GLN A 26 -3.74 9.69 11.95
C GLN A 26 -3.67 8.89 10.64
N VAL A 27 -2.49 8.37 10.26
CA VAL A 27 -2.34 7.49 9.10
C VAL A 27 -3.07 6.17 9.35
N LEU A 28 -2.88 5.57 10.52
CA LEU A 28 -3.56 4.32 10.91
C LEU A 28 -5.09 4.50 10.90
N ALA A 29 -5.61 5.49 11.62
CA ALA A 29 -7.04 5.69 11.76
C ALA A 29 -7.75 6.04 10.45
N ARG A 30 -7.10 6.79 9.55
CA ARG A 30 -7.76 7.28 8.34
C ARG A 30 -7.55 6.42 7.12
N HIS A 31 -6.39 5.80 7.01
CA HIS A 31 -6.01 5.11 5.79
C HIS A 31 -5.95 3.60 6.03
N LEU A 32 -5.22 3.14 7.06
CA LEU A 32 -5.20 1.70 7.34
C LEU A 32 -6.59 1.15 7.62
N LEU A 33 -7.36 1.83 8.49
CA LEU A 33 -8.72 1.40 8.82
C LEU A 33 -9.61 1.33 7.57
N THR A 34 -9.57 2.36 6.71
CA THR A 34 -10.37 2.37 5.47
C THR A 34 -9.97 1.24 4.54
N MET A 35 -8.66 1.02 4.31
CA MET A 35 -8.20 -0.06 3.44
C MET A 35 -8.53 -1.45 4.02
N ALA A 36 -8.37 -1.63 5.33
CA ALA A 36 -8.68 -2.89 6.01
C ALA A 36 -10.17 -3.22 5.97
N ILE A 37 -11.05 -2.22 6.13
CA ILE A 37 -12.51 -2.42 5.99
C ILE A 37 -12.85 -2.84 4.56
N ILE A 38 -12.30 -2.16 3.54
CA ILE A 38 -12.54 -2.51 2.14
C ILE A 38 -12.04 -3.92 1.84
N ALA A 39 -10.81 -4.25 2.26
CA ALA A 39 -10.26 -5.59 2.10
C ALA A 39 -11.14 -6.65 2.76
N GLY A 40 -11.53 -6.42 4.02
CA GLY A 40 -12.38 -7.31 4.80
C GLY A 40 -13.74 -7.54 4.13
N ILE A 41 -14.39 -6.47 3.65
CA ILE A 41 -15.67 -6.57 2.93
C ILE A 41 -15.49 -7.37 1.63
N CYS A 42 -14.47 -7.07 0.83
CA CYS A 42 -14.24 -7.77 -0.44
C CYS A 42 -13.93 -9.27 -0.22
N ILE A 43 -13.11 -9.59 0.77
CA ILE A 43 -12.78 -10.97 1.14
C ILE A 43 -14.02 -11.67 1.68
N PHE A 44 -14.80 -11.02 2.55
CA PHE A 44 -16.00 -11.62 3.15
C PHE A 44 -17.05 -11.97 2.10
N ILE A 45 -17.34 -11.04 1.17
CA ILE A 45 -18.33 -11.28 0.10
C ILE A 45 -17.86 -12.37 -0.86
N SER A 46 -16.56 -12.56 -1.04
CA SER A 46 -15.99 -13.51 -2.00
C SER A 46 -15.01 -14.47 -1.34
N ILE A 47 -15.39 -15.02 -0.19
CA ILE A 47 -14.51 -15.85 0.64
C ILE A 47 -14.06 -17.12 -0.08
N GLU A 48 -14.95 -17.73 -0.86
CA GLU A 48 -14.62 -18.92 -1.66
C GLU A 48 -13.61 -18.59 -2.77
N SER A 49 -13.80 -17.47 -3.47
CA SER A 49 -12.85 -17.00 -4.49
C SER A 49 -11.50 -16.62 -3.90
N PHE A 50 -11.50 -16.08 -2.67
CA PHE A 50 -10.26 -15.81 -1.93
C PHE A 50 -9.54 -17.11 -1.58
N ALA A 51 -10.22 -18.05 -0.90
CA ALA A 51 -9.63 -19.30 -0.43
C ALA A 51 -9.10 -20.17 -1.57
N ASN A 52 -9.77 -20.17 -2.72
CA ASN A 52 -9.39 -20.96 -3.90
C ASN A 52 -8.59 -20.16 -4.93
N SER A 53 -8.13 -18.95 -4.59
CA SER A 53 -7.42 -18.10 -5.54
C SER A 53 -6.10 -18.74 -5.98
N ILE A 54 -5.90 -18.86 -7.30
CA ILE A 54 -4.63 -19.31 -7.87
C ILE A 54 -3.45 -18.44 -7.41
N TYR A 55 -3.71 -17.16 -7.12
CA TYR A 55 -2.69 -16.18 -6.75
C TYR A 55 -2.06 -16.43 -5.38
N LEU A 56 -2.70 -17.22 -4.53
CA LEU A 56 -2.20 -17.60 -3.20
C LEU A 56 -1.31 -18.86 -3.25
N LYS A 57 -1.42 -19.67 -4.29
CA LYS A 57 -0.75 -20.97 -4.41
C LYS A 57 0.78 -20.88 -4.38
N PRO A 58 1.44 -19.89 -5.02
CA PRO A 58 2.89 -19.76 -4.95
C PRO A 58 3.40 -19.58 -3.52
N LEU A 59 2.74 -18.73 -2.72
CA LEU A 59 3.11 -18.45 -1.34
C LEU A 59 3.08 -19.71 -0.46
N THR A 60 2.04 -20.53 -0.59
CA THR A 60 1.91 -21.77 0.19
C THR A 60 2.86 -22.86 -0.28
N SER A 61 3.21 -22.87 -1.58
CA SER A 61 4.10 -23.87 -2.16
C SER A 61 5.58 -23.59 -1.88
N SER A 62 5.97 -22.32 -1.75
CA SER A 62 7.38 -21.90 -1.57
C SER A 62 7.56 -20.85 -0.47
N PRO A 63 7.05 -21.04 0.76
CA PRO A 63 7.07 -20.00 1.80
C PRO A 63 8.48 -19.51 2.17
N VAL A 64 9.47 -20.40 2.09
CA VAL A 64 10.88 -20.11 2.38
C VAL A 64 11.47 -19.08 1.40
N PHE A 65 11.06 -19.12 0.13
CA PHE A 65 11.51 -18.17 -0.89
C PHE A 65 11.10 -16.74 -0.53
N TYR A 66 9.83 -16.54 -0.19
CA TYR A 66 9.31 -15.23 0.22
C TYR A 66 9.90 -14.75 1.53
N PHE A 67 10.17 -15.66 2.47
CA PHE A 67 10.87 -15.33 3.71
C PHE A 67 12.26 -14.73 3.44
N PHE A 68 13.04 -15.33 2.53
CA PHE A 68 14.35 -14.79 2.17
C PHE A 68 14.26 -13.45 1.44
N ILE A 69 13.31 -13.28 0.53
CA ILE A 69 13.11 -11.98 -0.16
C ILE A 69 12.69 -10.90 0.84
N LEU A 70 11.72 -11.19 1.71
CA LEU A 70 11.28 -10.26 2.75
C LEU A 70 12.45 -9.87 3.65
N THR A 71 13.26 -10.85 4.07
CA THR A 71 14.46 -10.62 4.87
C THR A 71 15.45 -9.72 4.14
N ALA A 72 15.72 -9.97 2.85
CA ALA A 72 16.62 -9.14 2.05
C ALA A 72 16.10 -7.69 1.91
N ILE A 73 14.80 -7.51 1.66
CA ILE A 73 14.15 -6.18 1.59
C ILE A 73 14.25 -5.47 2.94
N SER A 74 13.94 -6.15 4.05
CA SER A 74 14.04 -5.57 5.38
C SER A 74 15.48 -5.19 5.73
N LEU A 75 16.46 -6.02 5.43
CA LEU A 75 17.89 -5.70 5.61
C LEU A 75 18.29 -4.47 4.79
N PHE A 76 17.80 -4.35 3.55
CA PHE A 76 18.01 -3.15 2.74
C PHE A 76 17.44 -1.89 3.41
N PHE A 77 16.25 -1.94 4.03
CA PHE A 77 15.67 -0.80 4.75
C PHE A 77 16.49 -0.40 5.98
N ILE A 78 16.94 -1.38 6.76
CA ILE A 78 17.81 -1.16 7.92
C ILE A 78 19.15 -0.54 7.49
N PHE A 79 19.72 -1.05 6.41
CA PHE A 79 20.93 -0.48 5.80
C PHE A 79 20.69 0.96 5.32
N PHE A 80 19.57 1.23 4.68
CA PHE A 80 19.18 2.58 4.24
C PHE A 80 19.13 3.57 5.43
N TYR A 81 18.49 3.19 6.53
CA TYR A 81 18.45 4.02 7.75
C TYR A 81 19.84 4.30 8.31
N SER A 82 20.66 3.26 8.39
CA SER A 82 22.03 3.36 8.89
C SER A 82 22.87 4.30 8.02
N LYS A 83 22.78 4.19 6.69
CA LYS A 83 23.48 5.07 5.75
C LYS A 83 23.01 6.52 5.77
N ARG A 84 21.75 6.76 6.15
CA ARG A 84 21.19 8.10 6.33
C ARG A 84 21.42 8.69 7.73
N GLY A 85 22.12 7.97 8.60
CA GLY A 85 22.42 8.42 9.97
C GLY A 85 21.21 8.39 10.91
N HIS A 86 20.14 7.68 10.55
CA HIS A 86 18.98 7.53 11.42
C HIS A 86 19.25 6.49 12.49
N LYS A 87 19.00 6.84 13.76
CA LYS A 87 18.96 5.87 14.86
C LYS A 87 17.68 5.05 14.73
N ILE A 88 17.81 3.73 14.64
CA ILE A 88 16.66 2.84 14.55
C ILE A 88 16.03 2.74 15.93
N GLU A 89 14.81 3.26 16.03
CA GLU A 89 13.98 3.22 17.23
C GLU A 89 12.72 2.41 16.96
N TRP A 90 11.97 2.07 18.01
CA TRP A 90 10.69 1.38 17.91
C TRP A 90 9.70 1.99 16.90
N ILE A 91 9.67 3.32 16.75
CA ILE A 91 8.79 3.97 15.77
C ILE A 91 9.16 3.63 14.32
N HIS A 92 10.44 3.38 14.02
CA HIS A 92 10.89 2.99 12.68
C HIS A 92 10.48 1.55 12.39
N VAL A 93 10.64 0.65 13.37
CA VAL A 93 10.19 -0.73 13.26
C VAL A 93 8.66 -0.77 13.09
N ALA A 94 7.91 -0.04 13.91
CA ALA A 94 6.46 0.06 13.79
C ALA A 94 6.03 0.63 12.42
N TRP A 95 6.78 1.59 11.90
CA TRP A 95 6.56 2.13 10.56
C TRP A 95 6.78 1.09 9.48
N LEU A 96 7.91 0.37 9.51
CA LEU A 96 8.20 -0.70 8.55
C LEU A 96 7.16 -1.83 8.61
N THR A 97 6.68 -2.19 9.79
CA THR A 97 5.60 -3.16 9.98
C THR A 97 4.29 -2.64 9.39
N TYR A 98 3.96 -1.37 9.63
CA TYR A 98 2.78 -0.74 9.03
C TYR A 98 2.87 -0.72 7.50
N LEU A 99 4.03 -0.36 6.93
CA LEU A 99 4.24 -0.35 5.49
C LEU A 99 4.07 -1.76 4.88
N LEU A 100 4.52 -2.81 5.57
CA LEU A 100 4.29 -4.19 5.13
C LEU A 100 2.80 -4.54 5.18
N PHE A 101 2.14 -4.23 6.30
CA PHE A 101 0.74 -4.56 6.51
C PHE A 101 -0.18 -3.83 5.52
N ILE A 102 0.05 -2.53 5.27
CA ILE A 102 -0.74 -1.79 4.29
C ILE A 102 -0.53 -2.35 2.88
N SER A 103 0.69 -2.75 2.50
CA SER A 103 0.94 -3.41 1.21
C SER A 103 0.17 -4.73 1.07
N VAL A 104 0.11 -5.55 2.12
CA VAL A 104 -0.72 -6.77 2.13
C VAL A 104 -2.20 -6.43 1.90
N VAL A 105 -2.74 -5.51 2.69
CA VAL A 105 -4.15 -5.11 2.65
C VAL A 105 -4.53 -4.53 1.30
N GLU A 106 -3.70 -3.65 0.75
CA GLU A 106 -3.98 -2.95 -0.50
C GLU A 106 -3.90 -3.86 -1.72
N GLU A 107 -2.92 -4.77 -1.78
CA GLU A 107 -2.83 -5.70 -2.89
C GLU A 107 -3.97 -6.73 -2.85
N PHE A 108 -4.32 -7.25 -1.68
CA PHE A 108 -5.49 -8.13 -1.55
C PHE A 108 -6.79 -7.42 -1.93
N ALA A 109 -7.01 -6.20 -1.45
CA ALA A 109 -8.23 -5.47 -1.76
C ALA A 109 -8.33 -5.10 -3.23
N PHE A 110 -7.33 -4.39 -3.76
CA PHE A 110 -7.48 -3.67 -5.03
C PHE A 110 -6.88 -4.38 -6.24
N ARG A 111 -5.94 -5.32 -6.05
CA ARG A 111 -5.37 -6.07 -7.19
C ARG A 111 -6.03 -7.42 -7.34
N MET A 112 -6.45 -8.02 -6.23
CA MET A 112 -7.07 -9.34 -6.23
C MET A 112 -8.59 -9.27 -6.09
N MET A 113 -9.09 -8.94 -4.90
CA MET A 113 -10.49 -9.22 -4.55
C MET A 113 -11.50 -8.32 -5.23
N LEU A 114 -11.28 -7.00 -5.25
CA LEU A 114 -12.21 -6.06 -5.87
C LEU A 114 -12.31 -6.29 -7.40
N PRO A 115 -11.21 -6.48 -8.16
CA PRO A 115 -11.31 -6.87 -9.57
C PRO A 115 -12.05 -8.19 -9.79
N ILE A 116 -11.79 -9.23 -8.98
CA ILE A 116 -12.51 -10.52 -9.06
C ILE A 116 -14.01 -10.31 -8.86
N LEU A 117 -14.40 -9.59 -7.80
CA LEU A 117 -15.79 -9.27 -7.48
C LEU A 117 -16.53 -8.59 -8.63
N LEU A 118 -15.89 -7.59 -9.22
CA LEU A 118 -16.50 -6.76 -10.27
C LEU A 118 -16.42 -7.41 -11.66
N SER A 119 -15.53 -8.39 -11.86
CA SER A 119 -15.28 -8.98 -13.17
C SER A 119 -16.51 -9.66 -13.77
N GLY A 120 -17.36 -10.28 -12.94
CA GLY A 120 -18.59 -10.93 -13.38
C GLY A 120 -19.64 -9.98 -13.95
N THR A 121 -19.60 -8.70 -13.57
CA THR A 121 -20.57 -7.68 -14.01
C THR A 121 -19.99 -6.76 -15.09
N PHE A 122 -18.74 -6.32 -14.95
CA PHE A 122 -18.14 -5.27 -15.78
C PHE A 122 -17.08 -5.79 -16.77
N GLY A 123 -16.72 -7.07 -16.68
CA GLY A 123 -15.54 -7.63 -17.32
C GLY A 123 -14.23 -7.24 -16.60
N MET A 124 -13.20 -8.07 -16.78
CA MET A 124 -11.93 -7.93 -16.03
C MET A 124 -11.24 -6.59 -16.27
N MET A 125 -11.18 -6.11 -17.52
CA MET A 125 -10.49 -4.85 -17.83
C MET A 125 -11.12 -3.66 -17.12
N SER A 126 -12.45 -3.53 -17.18
CA SER A 126 -13.19 -2.46 -16.52
C SER A 126 -13.07 -2.56 -15.00
N ALA A 127 -13.12 -3.78 -14.45
CA ALA A 127 -12.96 -4.04 -13.03
C ALA A 127 -11.58 -3.59 -12.52
N VAL A 128 -10.51 -3.89 -13.26
CA VAL A 128 -9.14 -3.44 -12.97
C VAL A 128 -9.03 -1.92 -13.04
N LEU A 129 -9.55 -1.29 -14.09
CA LEU A 129 -9.52 0.18 -14.24
C LEU A 129 -10.25 0.87 -13.08
N PHE A 130 -11.45 0.41 -12.75
CA PHE A 130 -12.24 0.95 -11.65
C PHE A 130 -11.56 0.76 -10.30
N SER A 131 -11.02 -0.44 -10.03
CA SER A 131 -10.32 -0.74 -8.78
C SER A 131 -9.10 0.17 -8.58
N ASN A 132 -8.30 0.39 -9.63
CA ASN A 132 -7.15 1.27 -9.58
C ASN A 132 -7.54 2.75 -9.41
N PHE A 133 -8.64 3.18 -10.05
CA PHE A 133 -9.18 4.52 -9.85
C PHE A 133 -9.61 4.72 -8.40
N LEU A 134 -10.34 3.76 -7.83
CA LEU A 134 -10.79 3.80 -6.45
C LEU A 134 -9.62 3.81 -5.47
N PHE A 135 -8.60 2.98 -5.70
CA PHE A 135 -7.35 2.98 -4.94
C PHE A 135 -6.71 4.38 -4.90
N ALA A 136 -6.51 5.00 -6.06
CA ALA A 136 -5.92 6.35 -6.17
C ALA A 136 -6.81 7.43 -5.51
N PHE A 137 -8.13 7.31 -5.65
CA PHE A 137 -9.10 8.21 -5.03
C PHE A 137 -9.05 8.12 -3.50
N ILE A 138 -8.98 6.92 -2.94
CA ILE A 138 -8.88 6.74 -1.49
C ILE A 138 -7.58 7.38 -0.96
N HIS A 139 -6.47 7.25 -1.67
CA HIS A 139 -5.22 7.94 -1.32
C HIS A 139 -5.36 9.47 -1.35
N TYR A 140 -6.08 9.99 -2.34
CA TYR A 140 -6.38 11.42 -2.43
C TYR A 140 -7.18 11.93 -1.24
N VAL A 141 -8.10 11.12 -0.70
CA VAL A 141 -8.98 11.49 0.41
C VAL A 141 -8.33 11.22 1.77
N THR A 142 -7.92 9.97 2.02
CA THR A 142 -7.44 9.47 3.31
C THR A 142 -6.06 10.01 3.65
N LEU A 143 -5.12 9.99 2.69
CA LEU A 143 -3.74 10.46 2.87
C LEU A 143 -3.50 11.88 2.36
N ARG A 144 -4.51 12.51 1.75
CA ARG A 144 -4.42 13.85 1.17
C ARG A 144 -3.26 13.99 0.17
N TRP A 145 -3.01 12.96 -0.63
CA TRP A 145 -1.98 13.02 -1.66
C TRP A 145 -2.28 14.14 -2.67
N LYS A 146 -1.22 14.67 -3.29
CA LYS A 146 -1.32 15.54 -4.46
C LYS A 146 -1.91 14.73 -5.62
N LEU A 147 -2.71 15.37 -6.47
CA LEU A 147 -3.37 14.72 -7.60
C LEU A 147 -2.37 13.96 -8.49
N ILE A 148 -1.20 14.57 -8.77
CA ILE A 148 -0.15 13.93 -9.57
C ILE A 148 0.32 12.59 -8.98
N ASN A 149 0.44 12.49 -7.65
CA ASN A 149 0.83 11.23 -7.01
C ASN A 149 -0.27 10.18 -7.10
N CYS A 150 -1.54 10.60 -7.09
CA CYS A 150 -2.66 9.71 -7.31
C CYS A 150 -2.70 9.20 -8.75
N VAL A 151 -2.38 10.04 -9.74
CA VAL A 151 -2.25 9.62 -11.15
C VAL A 151 -1.11 8.60 -11.30
N VAL A 152 0.05 8.86 -10.68
CA VAL A 152 1.16 7.90 -10.67
C VAL A 152 0.76 6.59 -9.98
N ALA A 153 0.04 6.65 -8.86
CA ALA A 153 -0.45 5.47 -8.16
C ALA A 153 -1.46 4.67 -8.99
N PHE A 154 -2.34 5.35 -9.74
CA PHE A 154 -3.25 4.72 -10.69
C PHE A 154 -2.47 3.96 -11.77
N ILE A 155 -1.52 4.63 -12.44
CA ILE A 155 -0.70 4.01 -13.51
C ILE A 155 0.15 2.85 -12.95
N GLY A 156 0.80 3.05 -11.81
CA GLY A 156 1.58 2.01 -11.14
C GLY A 156 0.72 0.81 -10.75
N GLY A 157 -0.52 1.07 -10.32
CA GLY A 157 -1.49 0.03 -10.01
C GLY A 157 -1.94 -0.77 -11.23
N LEU A 158 -2.08 -0.15 -12.41
CA LEU A 158 -2.27 -0.88 -13.67
C LEU A 158 -1.07 -1.78 -13.99
N GLY A 159 0.14 -1.28 -13.79
CA GLY A 159 1.37 -2.07 -13.91
C GLY A 159 1.39 -3.27 -12.97
N PHE A 160 0.98 -3.09 -11.71
CA PHE A 160 0.88 -4.18 -10.73
C PHE A 160 -0.22 -5.17 -11.11
N SER A 161 -1.36 -4.69 -11.61
CA SER A 161 -2.42 -5.57 -12.12
C SER A 161 -1.92 -6.45 -13.27
N ARG A 162 -1.09 -5.91 -14.16
CA ARG A 162 -0.41 -6.70 -15.21
C ARG A 162 0.62 -7.66 -14.63
N LEU A 163 1.38 -7.25 -13.61
CA LEU A 163 2.33 -8.11 -12.91
C LEU A 163 1.63 -9.30 -12.25
N LEU A 164 0.47 -9.08 -11.60
CA LEU A 164 -0.32 -10.15 -10.98
C LEU A 164 -0.69 -11.23 -11.99
N VAL A 165 -1.22 -10.81 -13.14
CA VAL A 165 -1.62 -11.73 -14.21
C VAL A 165 -0.42 -12.44 -14.82
N SER A 166 0.74 -11.78 -14.88
CA SER A 166 1.94 -12.36 -15.52
C SER A 166 2.70 -13.32 -14.59
N THR A 167 2.59 -13.13 -13.28
CA THR A 167 3.30 -13.94 -12.27
C THR A 167 2.39 -14.94 -11.57
N GLU A 168 1.09 -14.69 -11.59
CA GLU A 168 0.07 -15.38 -10.80
C GLU A 168 0.43 -15.44 -9.30
N ASP A 169 1.11 -14.41 -8.78
CA ASP A 169 1.69 -14.43 -7.45
C ASP A 169 1.43 -13.12 -6.69
N ILE A 170 0.47 -13.15 -5.77
CA ILE A 170 0.14 -11.98 -4.95
C ILE A 170 1.23 -11.65 -3.94
N ALA A 171 2.04 -12.62 -3.51
CA ALA A 171 3.10 -12.40 -2.53
C ALA A 171 4.26 -11.61 -3.14
N ILE A 172 4.63 -11.89 -4.40
CA ILE A 172 5.59 -11.03 -5.14
C ILE A 172 5.07 -9.60 -5.21
N LEU A 173 3.78 -9.41 -5.54
CA LEU A 173 3.18 -8.06 -5.62
C LEU A 173 3.26 -7.33 -4.28
N ILE A 174 2.94 -8.00 -3.18
CA ILE A 174 3.03 -7.44 -1.83
C ILE A 174 4.46 -7.00 -1.52
N LEU A 175 5.47 -7.81 -1.86
CA LEU A 175 6.88 -7.49 -1.62
C LEU A 175 7.36 -6.32 -2.47
N VAL A 176 6.97 -6.28 -3.75
CA VAL A 176 7.27 -5.17 -4.66
C VAL A 176 6.58 -3.89 -4.19
N HIS A 177 5.32 -3.97 -3.77
CA HIS A 177 4.60 -2.84 -3.19
C HIS A 177 5.30 -2.34 -1.93
N TYR A 178 5.62 -3.24 -0.99
CA TYR A 178 6.30 -2.90 0.25
C TYR A 178 7.60 -2.12 0.00
N PHE A 179 8.38 -2.57 -0.99
CA PHE A 179 9.59 -1.89 -1.45
C PHE A 179 9.32 -0.46 -1.94
N PHE A 180 8.38 -0.27 -2.86
CA PHE A 180 8.09 1.06 -3.40
C PHE A 180 7.41 1.99 -2.38
N THR A 181 6.58 1.46 -1.49
CA THR A 181 5.97 2.22 -0.40
C THR A 181 7.04 2.75 0.54
N PHE A 182 8.04 1.93 0.89
CA PHE A 182 9.21 2.41 1.64
C PHE A 182 9.97 3.52 0.89
N LEU A 183 10.28 3.37 -0.39
CA LEU A 183 11.00 4.41 -1.15
C LEU A 183 10.23 5.74 -1.24
N ASN A 184 8.90 5.67 -1.21
CA ASN A 184 8.03 6.84 -1.24
C ASN A 184 7.88 7.51 0.13
N THR A 185 7.83 6.72 1.20
CA THR A 185 7.70 7.19 2.58
C THR A 185 8.65 6.45 3.52
N PRO A 186 9.96 6.70 3.43
CA PRO A 186 10.95 5.92 4.18
C PRO A 186 10.92 6.22 5.67
N LEU A 187 10.43 7.39 6.07
CA LEU A 187 10.42 7.82 7.47
C LEU A 187 8.99 7.89 8.01
N PRO A 188 8.78 7.54 9.30
CA PRO A 188 7.50 7.74 9.96
C PRO A 188 7.14 9.23 10.00
N PRO A 189 5.84 9.57 10.02
CA PRO A 189 5.38 10.90 10.41
C PRO A 189 5.89 11.24 11.82
N GLU A 190 6.07 12.53 12.11
CA GLU A 190 6.51 13.02 13.43
C GLU A 190 5.76 12.34 14.59
N ARG A 191 6.52 11.93 15.63
CA ARG A 191 5.94 11.45 16.88
C ARG A 191 5.10 12.58 17.48
N ARG A 192 3.83 12.28 17.75
CA ARG A 192 3.09 12.95 18.82
C ARG A 192 2.68 11.87 19.79
#